data_AF-D6PKT3-F1
#
_entry.id   AF-D6PKT3-F1
#
_cell.length_a   1.000
_cell.length_b   1.000
_cell.length_c   1.000
_cell.angle_alpha   90.00
_cell.angle_beta   90.00
_cell.angle_gamma   90.00
#
_symmetry.space_group_name_H-M   'P 1'
#
loop_
_entity.id
_entity.type
_entity.pdbx_description
1 polymer ?
#
loop_
_entity_poly.entity_id
_entity_poly.type
_entity_poly.pdbx_seq_one_letter_code
_entity_poly.pdbx_strand_id
1 'polypeptide(L)' 'MEFTINVKWVSQKTASGYFGISERTLLNMRSQEVLTEGDCWRRKIPTNSNSHVLYNLENCEKRLTLLSK' A
#
# COMPACT_ATOMS: atom_id res chain seq x y z
N MET A 1 3.54 -14.77 22.11
CA MET A 1 3.47 -15.22 20.70
C MET A 1 3.79 -14.02 19.84
N GLU A 2 5.04 -13.89 19.39
CA GLU A 2 5.39 -12.87 18.41
C GLU A 2 4.90 -13.33 17.04
N PHE A 3 3.86 -12.68 16.53
CA PHE A 3 3.50 -12.80 15.12
C PHE A 3 4.57 -12.05 14.33
N THR A 4 5.59 -12.77 13.85
CA THR A 4 6.49 -12.24 12.82
C THR A 4 5.66 -11.96 11.57
N ILE A 5 5.30 -10.69 11.37
CA ILE A 5 4.55 -10.23 10.20
C ILE A 5 5.48 -10.44 9.00
N ASN A 6 5.23 -11.51 8.26
CA ASN A 6 5.91 -11.77 7.02
C ASN A 6 5.46 -10.67 6.04
N VAL A 7 6.37 -9.75 5.68
CA VAL A 7 6.09 -8.53 4.91
C VAL A 7 5.57 -8.88 3.53
N LYS A 8 4.26 -9.13 3.44
CA LYS A 8 3.61 -9.62 2.22
C LYS A 8 3.19 -8.42 1.41
N TRP A 9 3.97 -8.11 0.39
CA TRP A 9 3.56 -7.21 -0.67
C TRP A 9 2.32 -7.78 -1.35
N VAL A 10 1.17 -7.15 -1.16
CA VAL A 10 -0.12 -7.64 -1.68
C VAL A 10 -0.63 -6.80 -2.86
N SER A 11 -1.56 -7.36 -3.62
CA SER A 11 -2.21 -6.63 -4.73
C SER A 11 -3.06 -5.46 -4.25
N GLN A 12 -3.35 -4.52 -5.15
CA GLN A 12 -4.27 -3.40 -4.90
C GLN A 12 -5.66 -3.86 -4.42
N LYS A 13 -6.20 -4.92 -5.01
CA LYS A 13 -7.49 -5.52 -4.62
C LYS A 13 -7.48 -6.08 -3.20
N THR A 14 -6.37 -6.69 -2.79
CA THR A 14 -6.21 -7.20 -1.42
C THR A 14 -6.10 -6.04 -0.43
N ALA A 15 -5.31 -5.01 -0.77
CA ALA A 15 -5.16 -3.82 0.05
C ALA A 15 -6.48 -3.06 0.21
N SER A 16 -7.26 -2.90 -0.86
CA SER A 16 -8.59 -2.26 -0.78
C SER A 16 -9.53 -3.02 0.14
N GLY A 17 -9.51 -4.37 0.05
CA GLY A 17 -10.29 -5.22 0.95
C GLY A 17 -9.85 -5.12 2.40
N TYR A 18 -8.54 -5.02 2.66
CA TYR A 18 -7.99 -4.88 4.01
C TYR A 18 -8.34 -3.53 4.66
N PHE A 19 -8.15 -2.42 3.93
CA PHE A 19 -8.41 -1.08 4.46
C PHE A 19 -9.88 -0.65 4.40
N GLY A 20 -10.74 -1.44 3.75
CA GLY A 20 -12.15 -1.08 3.55
C GLY A 20 -12.36 0.17 2.68
N ILE A 21 -11.39 0.52 1.82
CA ILE A 21 -11.46 1.68 0.91
C ILE A 21 -11.41 1.24 -0.55
N SER A 22 -11.92 2.06 -1.45
CA SER A 22 -11.93 1.74 -2.88
C SER A 22 -10.52 1.69 -3.47
N GLU A 23 -10.33 0.87 -4.52
CA GLU A 23 -9.08 0.85 -5.28
C GLU A 23 -8.73 2.23 -5.86
N ARG A 24 -9.74 3.03 -6.22
CA ARG A 24 -9.57 4.42 -6.68
C ARG A 24 -9.04 5.33 -5.56
N THR A 25 -9.49 5.13 -4.33
CA THR A 25 -8.96 5.86 -3.16
C THR A 25 -7.49 5.53 -2.94
N LEU A 26 -7.10 4.26 -3.03
CA LEU A 26 -5.70 3.85 -2.96
C LEU A 26 -4.84 4.48 -4.07
N LEU A 27 -5.36 4.55 -5.30
CA LEU A 27 -4.70 5.26 -6.39
C LEU A 27 -4.50 6.75 -6.06
N ASN A 28 -5.56 7.43 -5.60
CA ASN A 28 -5.49 8.84 -5.23
C ASN A 28 -4.45 9.08 -4.12
N MET A 29 -4.44 8.23 -3.09
CA MET A 29 -3.47 8.33 -1.99
C MET A 29 -2.01 8.17 -2.48
N ARG A 30 -1.76 7.33 -3.49
CA ARG A 30 -0.43 7.25 -4.10
C ARG A 30 -0.10 8.51 -4.90
N SER A 31 -1.03 8.99 -5.72
CA SER A 31 -0.83 10.19 -6.55
C SER A 31 -0.65 11.45 -5.71
N GLN A 32 -1.21 11.48 -4.49
CA GLN A 32 -1.07 12.57 -3.52
C GLN A 32 0.11 12.38 -2.56
N GLU A 33 0.96 11.36 -2.78
CA GLU A 33 2.12 11.05 -1.93
C GLU A 33 1.78 10.77 -0.45
N VAL A 34 0.52 10.50 -0.16
CA VAL A 34 0.05 10.02 1.16
C VAL A 34 0.69 8.67 1.46
N LEU A 35 0.65 7.78 0.47
CA LEU A 35 1.36 6.50 0.48
C LEU A 35 2.63 6.62 -0.37
N THR A 36 3.79 6.46 0.26
CA THR A 36 5.12 6.64 -0.34
C THR A 36 5.57 5.42 -1.14
N GLU A 37 6.18 5.65 -2.31
CA GLU A 37 6.77 4.58 -3.13
C GLU A 37 8.01 3.99 -2.43
N GLY A 38 8.22 2.68 -2.55
CA GLY A 38 9.30 1.94 -1.91
C GLY A 38 8.98 1.51 -0.46
N ASP A 39 8.13 2.26 0.23
CA ASP A 39 7.75 1.99 1.62
C ASP A 39 6.33 1.42 1.73
N CYS A 40 5.33 2.22 1.36
CA CYS A 40 3.92 1.82 1.40
C CYS A 40 3.51 1.01 0.17
N TRP A 41 4.02 1.37 -1.00
CA TRP A 41 3.70 0.69 -2.26
C TRP A 41 4.92 0.59 -3.16
N ARG A 42 4.92 -0.38 -4.08
CA ARG A 42 5.93 -0.48 -5.13
C ARG A 42 5.34 -1.04 -6.40
N ARG A 43 6.01 -0.81 -7.53
CA ARG A 43 5.68 -1.48 -8.78
C ARG A 43 6.12 -2.94 -8.74
N LYS A 44 5.33 -3.82 -9.34
CA LYS A 44 5.71 -5.23 -9.52
C LYS A 44 6.91 -5.35 -10.46
N ILE A 45 6.98 -4.48 -11.47
CA ILE A 45 8.13 -4.35 -12.38
C ILE A 45 8.60 -2.89 -12.31
N PRO A 46 9.73 -2.59 -11.63
CA PRO A 46 10.18 -1.21 -11.39
C PRO A 46 10.35 -0.36 -12.64
N THR A 47 10.78 -0.95 -13.75
CA THR A 47 11.06 -0.25 -15.01
C THR A 47 9.82 -0.01 -15.88
N ASN A 48 8.68 -0.62 -15.55
CA ASN A 48 7.46 -0.53 -16.35
C ASN A 48 6.39 0.29 -15.61
N SER A 49 6.11 1.49 -16.13
CA SER A 49 5.10 2.43 -15.61
C SER A 49 3.67 1.89 -15.66
N ASN A 50 3.37 0.95 -16.55
CA ASN A 50 2.07 0.30 -16.68
C ASN A 50 1.95 -0.98 -15.83
N SER A 51 3.01 -1.36 -15.10
CA SER A 51 2.95 -2.55 -14.27
C SER A 51 2.05 -2.36 -13.06
N HIS A 52 1.39 -3.44 -12.66
CA HIS A 52 0.59 -3.47 -11.44
C HIS A 52 1.43 -3.10 -10.22
N VAL A 53 0.77 -2.52 -9.23
CA VAL A 53 1.39 -2.16 -7.96
C VAL A 53 1.07 -3.14 -6.85
N LEU A 54 2.00 -3.22 -5.91
CA LEU A 54 1.89 -3.98 -4.69
C LEU A 54 1.94 -3.02 -3.50
N TYR A 55 1.26 -3.37 -2.42
CA TYR A 55 1.20 -2.59 -1.19
C TYR A 55 1.78 -3.39 -0.03
N ASN A 56 2.52 -2.70 0.83
CA ASN A 56 2.90 -3.17 2.14
C ASN A 56 1.83 -2.71 3.14
N LEU A 57 0.99 -3.65 3.61
CA LEU A 57 -0.16 -3.33 4.45
C LEU A 57 0.26 -2.67 5.77
N GLU A 58 1.31 -3.18 6.41
CA GLU A 58 1.79 -2.69 7.71
C GLU A 58 2.30 -1.24 7.60
N ASN A 59 3.10 -0.94 6.57
CA ASN A 59 3.63 0.41 6.39
C ASN A 59 2.53 1.39 5.97
N CYS A 60 1.61 0.96 5.09
CA CYS A 60 0.43 1.75 4.76
C CYS A 60 -0.40 2.08 6.01
N GLU A 61 -0.66 1.10 6.88
CA GLU A 61 -1.44 1.27 8.10
C GLU A 61 -0.76 2.24 9.08
N LYS A 62 0.55 2.08 9.30
CA LYS A 62 1.34 3.03 10.10
C LYS A 62 1.23 4.45 9.54
N ARG A 63 1.36 4.61 8.23
CA ARG A 63 1.31 5.91 7.57
C ARG A 63 -0.07 6.56 7.69
N LEU A 64 -1.14 5.81 7.47
CA LEU A 64 -2.50 6.30 7.61
C LEU A 64 -2.85 6.64 9.06
N THR A 65 -2.41 5.83 10.02
CA THR A 65 -2.59 6.10 11.45
C THR A 65 -1.88 7.38 11.89
N LEU A 66 -0.70 7.67 11.33
CA LEU A 66 0.04 8.91 11.62
C LEU A 66 -0.68 10.16 11.10
N LEU A 67 -1.44 10.06 10.02
CA LEU A 67 -2.18 11.18 9.43
C LEU A 67 -3.53 11.45 10.10
N SER A 68 -4.04 10.48 10.86
CA SER A 68 -5.32 10.60 11.58
C SER A 68 -5.18 11.23 12.97
N LYS A 69 -3.98 11.69 13.34
CA LYS A 69 -3.68 12.40 14.60
C LYS A 69 -3.43 13.87 14.33
#